data_AF-A0A955T3E4-F1
#
_entry.id   AF-A0A955T3E4-F1
#
_cell.length_a   1.000
_cell.length_b   1.000
_cell.length_c   1.000
_cell.angle_alpha   90.00
_cell.angle_beta   90.00
_cell.angle_gamma   90.00
#
_symmetry.space_group_name_H-M   'P 1'
#
loop_
_entity.id
_entity.type
_entity.pdbx_description
1 polymer ?
#
loop_
_entity_poly.entity_id
_entity_poly.type
_entity_poly.pdbx_seq_one_letter_code
_entity_poly.pdbx_strand_id
1 'polypeptide(L)'
;MLLTITTTHGPATDLGYLLAKNPARFQTFSVSFGQAHVFYPVAEEDRCTAALLLDIDPIGLVRRPGKRNRSSESSLWQYVNDRPYVASSFKSVAIAQVFGSALGGRSKERPELAEEPIDLVAEISALPCRGGEGFLRNLFEPLGYEVEATRVPMAPNFPEWGEGSIHSVKLTGRQRLQDLLSHLYVLLPVLDNDKHYWVGKDELEKLLSKGERWLNQHPFKEEIVNRYLKH
;
A
#
# COMPACT_ATOMS: atom_id res chain seq x y z
N MET A 1 3.10 1.76 10.42
CA MET A 1 2.06 1.15 9.55
C MET A 1 2.54 -0.04 8.73
N LEU A 2 1.88 -1.20 8.87
CA LEU A 2 2.35 -2.49 8.36
C LEU A 2 1.62 -2.92 7.08
N LEU A 3 2.40 -3.40 6.10
CA LEU A 3 1.97 -4.22 4.98
C LEU A 3 2.76 -5.52 5.08
N THR A 4 2.10 -6.67 5.01
CA THR A 4 2.77 -7.96 4.83
C THR A 4 2.41 -8.58 3.50
N ILE A 5 3.33 -9.36 2.92
CA ILE A 5 3.10 -10.18 1.74
C ILE A 5 3.61 -11.57 2.07
N THR A 6 2.73 -12.56 1.97
CA THR A 6 3.02 -13.95 2.28
C THR A 6 2.83 -14.80 1.03
N THR A 7 3.67 -15.82 0.87
CA THR A 7 3.48 -16.88 -0.11
C THR A 7 3.80 -18.24 0.50
N THR A 8 3.19 -19.28 -0.06
CA THR A 8 3.49 -20.69 0.20
C THR A 8 3.96 -21.40 -1.07
N HIS A 9 4.24 -20.66 -2.16
CA HIS A 9 4.78 -21.22 -3.40
C HIS A 9 6.22 -21.69 -3.17
N GLY A 10 6.50 -22.98 -3.38
CA GLY A 10 7.77 -23.60 -3.01
C GLY A 10 8.90 -23.35 -4.02
N PRO A 11 10.11 -22.96 -3.57
CA PRO A 11 10.47 -22.61 -2.19
C PRO A 11 9.95 -21.21 -1.82
N ALA A 12 9.22 -21.09 -0.70
CA ALA A 12 8.58 -19.83 -0.32
C ALA A 12 9.61 -18.71 -0.07
N THR A 13 10.82 -19.07 0.34
CA THR A 13 11.95 -18.14 0.49
C THR A 13 12.31 -17.40 -0.79
N ASP A 14 11.89 -17.89 -1.97
CA ASP A 14 12.09 -17.18 -3.24
C ASP A 14 11.38 -15.81 -3.29
N LEU A 15 10.42 -15.56 -2.40
CA LEU A 15 9.87 -14.23 -2.16
C LEU A 15 10.96 -13.18 -1.87
N GLY A 16 12.06 -13.57 -1.22
CA GLY A 16 13.24 -12.71 -1.00
C GLY A 16 13.89 -12.26 -2.30
N TYR A 17 14.05 -13.17 -3.25
CA TYR A 17 14.61 -12.88 -4.57
C TYR A 17 13.66 -12.00 -5.39
N LEU A 18 12.36 -12.32 -5.37
CA LEU A 18 11.34 -11.55 -6.07
C LEU A 18 11.27 -10.09 -5.58
N LEU A 19 11.38 -9.86 -4.27
CA LEU A 19 11.40 -8.51 -3.67
C LEU A 19 12.78 -7.83 -3.73
N ALA A 20 13.82 -8.56 -4.13
CA ALA A 20 15.22 -8.18 -4.01
C ALA A 20 15.57 -7.71 -2.58
N LYS A 21 15.18 -8.53 -1.59
CA LYS A 21 15.42 -8.32 -0.16
C LYS A 21 15.82 -9.64 0.48
N ASN A 22 16.96 -9.63 1.16
CA ASN A 22 17.45 -10.84 1.82
C ASN A 22 16.64 -11.09 3.12
N PRO A 23 16.00 -12.26 3.28
CA PRO A 23 15.21 -12.57 4.47
C PRO A 23 15.97 -12.51 5.79
N ALA A 24 17.28 -12.77 5.79
CA ALA A 24 18.15 -12.71 6.96
C ALA A 24 18.59 -11.29 7.33
N ARG A 25 18.15 -10.24 6.62
CA ARG A 25 18.58 -8.86 6.83
C ARG A 25 17.40 -7.94 7.10
N PHE A 26 17.39 -7.34 8.29
CA PHE A 26 16.60 -6.15 8.56
C PHE A 26 17.19 -4.96 7.77
N GLN A 27 16.35 -4.22 7.05
CA GLN A 27 16.77 -3.07 6.25
C GLN A 27 15.91 -1.86 6.57
N THR A 28 16.53 -0.69 6.60
CA THR A 28 15.86 0.61 6.80
C THR A 28 16.17 1.53 5.63
N PHE A 29 15.14 2.20 5.13
CA PHE A 29 15.20 3.11 4.00
C PHE A 29 14.64 4.48 4.39
N SER A 30 15.43 5.54 4.19
CA SER A 30 14.94 6.90 4.35
C SER A 30 13.92 7.22 3.27
N VAL A 31 12.72 7.58 3.69
CA VAL A 31 11.66 8.12 2.83
C VAL A 31 11.47 9.59 3.19
N SER A 32 10.85 10.38 2.31
CA SER A 32 10.74 11.82 2.57
C SER A 32 10.07 12.13 3.92
N PHE A 33 9.16 11.26 4.38
CA PHE A 33 8.27 11.42 5.54
C PHE A 33 8.68 10.59 6.76
N GLY A 34 9.92 10.08 6.80
CA GLY A 34 10.42 9.26 7.91
C GLY A 34 11.25 8.09 7.39
N GLN A 35 10.96 6.89 7.89
CA GLN A 35 11.66 5.66 7.57
C GLN A 35 10.69 4.57 7.09
N ALA A 36 11.20 3.67 6.26
CA ALA A 36 10.54 2.43 5.89
C ALA A 36 11.46 1.25 6.24
N HIS A 37 10.93 0.29 6.98
CA HIS A 37 11.64 -0.91 7.41
C HIS A 37 11.14 -2.13 6.65
N VAL A 38 12.08 -2.95 6.19
CA VAL A 38 11.80 -4.26 5.59
C VAL A 38 12.44 -5.35 6.44
N PHE A 39 11.65 -6.35 6.76
CA PHE A 39 12.08 -7.54 7.47
C PHE A 39 11.16 -8.72 7.16
N TYR A 40 11.57 -9.92 7.55
CA TYR A 40 10.84 -11.15 7.28
C TYR A 40 10.49 -11.81 8.62
N PRO A 41 9.26 -11.63 9.13
CA PRO A 41 8.82 -12.32 10.34
C PRO A 41 8.79 -13.84 10.18
N VAL A 42 8.63 -14.35 8.95
CA VAL A 42 8.67 -15.79 8.62
C VAL A 42 9.47 -15.97 7.33
N ALA A 43 10.42 -16.90 7.30
CA ALA A 43 11.25 -17.20 6.13
C ALA A 43 11.63 -18.69 6.14
N GLU A 44 10.63 -19.54 5.93
CA GLU A 44 10.73 -21.00 5.91
C GLU A 44 10.49 -21.50 4.47
N GLU A 45 10.83 -22.76 4.19
CA GLU A 45 10.72 -23.33 2.83
C GLU A 45 9.28 -23.42 2.32
N ASP A 46 8.32 -23.67 3.21
CA ASP A 46 6.90 -23.83 2.93
C ASP A 46 6.10 -22.53 3.10
N ARG A 47 6.64 -21.55 3.81
CA ARG A 47 6.01 -20.23 4.02
C ARG A 47 7.03 -19.13 4.22
N CYS A 48 6.84 -18.03 3.50
CA CYS A 48 7.65 -16.83 3.64
C CYS A 48 6.75 -15.60 3.69
N THR A 49 6.99 -14.73 4.66
CA THR A 49 6.26 -13.48 4.86
C THR A 49 7.26 -12.33 4.91
N ALA A 50 7.15 -11.41 3.95
CA ALA A 50 7.85 -10.13 3.97
C ALA A 50 6.97 -9.06 4.64
N ALA A 51 7.58 -8.17 5.42
CA ALA A 51 6.92 -7.03 6.06
C ALA A 51 7.54 -5.71 5.58
N LEU A 52 6.68 -4.74 5.26
CA LEU A 52 7.02 -3.34 5.03
C LEU A 52 6.34 -2.48 6.09
N LEU A 53 7.12 -1.99 7.05
CA LEU A 53 6.67 -1.13 8.14
C LEU A 53 7.06 0.33 7.85
N LEU A 54 6.10 1.25 7.87
CA LEU A 54 6.39 2.69 7.85
C LEU A 54 6.50 3.23 9.27
N ASP A 55 7.58 3.96 9.51
CA ASP A 55 7.83 4.76 10.69
C ASP A 55 7.88 6.23 10.26
N ILE A 56 6.74 6.90 10.40
CA ILE A 56 6.53 8.25 9.86
C ILE A 56 6.85 9.27 10.95
N ASP A 57 7.61 10.31 10.61
CA ASP A 57 7.89 11.44 11.51
C ASP A 57 6.73 12.48 11.42
N PRO A 58 5.81 12.52 12.39
CA PRO A 58 4.68 13.45 12.36
C PRO A 58 5.14 14.92 12.42
N ILE A 59 6.26 15.22 13.09
CA ILE A 59 6.76 16.59 13.24
C ILE A 59 7.43 17.03 11.94
N GLY A 60 8.24 16.16 11.35
CA GLY A 60 8.85 16.35 10.05
C GLY A 60 7.81 16.60 8.94
N LEU A 61 6.66 15.91 8.98
CA LEU A 61 5.56 16.13 8.03
C LEU A 61 5.03 17.57 8.05
N VAL A 62 4.92 18.20 9.23
CA VAL A 62 4.40 19.57 9.37
C VAL A 62 5.44 20.62 9.01
N ARG A 63 6.70 20.41 9.39
CA ARG A 63 7.76 21.42 9.32
C ARG A 63 8.45 21.52 7.94
N ARG A 64 7.99 20.78 6.93
CA ARG A 64 8.64 20.78 5.61
C ARG A 64 8.68 22.17 4.94
N PRO A 65 9.86 22.65 4.51
CA PRO A 65 9.99 23.90 3.77
C PRO A 65 9.23 23.84 2.43
N GLY A 66 8.44 24.87 2.11
CA GLY A 66 7.73 25.00 0.82
C GLY A 66 6.20 24.93 0.91
N LYS A 67 5.62 24.44 2.02
CA LYS A 67 4.18 24.58 2.30
C LYS A 67 3.88 25.99 2.81
N ARG A 68 3.65 26.93 1.91
CA ARG A 68 3.08 28.25 2.25
C ARG A 68 1.58 28.05 2.53
N ASN A 69 1.25 27.71 3.79
CA ASN A 69 -0.12 27.50 4.28
C ASN A 69 -1.00 28.69 3.90
N ARG A 70 -1.94 28.48 2.97
CA ARG A 70 -2.95 29.46 2.54
C ARG A 70 -4.39 29.05 2.84
N SER A 71 -4.60 28.05 3.70
CA SER A 71 -5.92 27.75 4.26
C SER A 71 -5.82 27.62 5.78
N SER A 72 -6.65 28.40 6.46
CA SER A 72 -6.87 28.40 7.90
C SER A 72 -7.75 27.22 8.33
N GLU A 73 -7.38 25.99 7.94
CA GLU A 73 -7.97 24.79 8.55
C GLU A 73 -7.13 24.44 9.79
N SER A 74 -7.70 24.81 10.95
CA SER A 74 -7.34 24.48 12.33
C SER A 74 -5.95 23.87 12.53
N SER A 75 -5.01 24.71 12.98
CA SER A 75 -3.59 24.41 13.22
C SER A 75 -3.30 23.08 13.95
N LEU A 76 -4.20 22.60 14.81
CA LEU A 76 -4.06 21.33 15.55
C LEU A 76 -4.15 20.08 14.66
N TRP A 77 -5.01 20.06 13.65
CA TRP A 77 -5.19 18.89 12.76
C TRP A 77 -3.93 18.59 11.94
N GLN A 78 -3.06 19.58 11.75
CA GLN A 78 -1.77 19.38 11.08
C GLN A 78 -0.82 18.54 11.95
N TYR A 79 -0.89 18.66 13.27
CA TYR A 79 -0.04 17.93 14.21
C TYR A 79 -0.67 16.63 14.72
N VAL A 80 -2.00 16.59 14.84
CA VAL A 80 -2.75 15.44 15.34
C VAL A 80 -3.69 14.95 14.26
N ASN A 81 -3.25 13.93 13.53
CA ASN A 81 -4.02 13.24 12.51
C ASN A 81 -3.59 11.77 12.39
N ASP A 82 -4.34 11.05 11.57
CA ASP A 82 -4.18 9.63 11.32
C ASP A 82 -2.98 9.28 10.43
N ARG A 83 -2.33 10.25 9.78
CA ARG A 83 -1.38 10.01 8.68
C ARG A 83 -0.18 9.13 9.03
N PRO A 84 0.42 9.22 10.22
CA PRO A 84 1.48 8.30 10.63
C PRO A 84 1.00 6.84 10.83
N TYR A 85 -0.31 6.66 10.97
CA TYR A 85 -0.98 5.46 11.46
C TYR A 85 -1.96 4.84 10.45
N VAL A 86 -1.97 5.30 9.20
CA VAL A 86 -2.80 4.71 8.13
C VAL A 86 -1.99 4.32 6.90
N ALA A 87 -2.44 3.29 6.18
CA ALA A 87 -1.90 2.85 4.90
C ALA A 87 -2.40 3.74 3.76
N SER A 88 -2.05 5.04 3.86
CA SER A 88 -2.35 6.07 2.86
C SER A 88 -1.44 5.96 1.64
N SER A 89 -1.48 6.98 0.80
CA SER A 89 -0.54 7.20 -0.30
C SER A 89 0.95 7.15 0.08
N PHE A 90 1.32 7.38 1.35
CA PHE A 90 2.69 7.12 1.82
C PHE A 90 3.12 5.66 1.66
N LYS A 91 2.18 4.71 1.79
CA LYS A 91 2.46 3.28 1.53
C LYS A 91 2.79 3.04 0.06
N SER A 92 2.08 3.67 -0.88
CA SER A 92 2.39 3.59 -2.31
C SER A 92 3.79 4.11 -2.61
N VAL A 93 4.16 5.28 -2.09
CA VAL A 93 5.52 5.84 -2.27
C VAL A 93 6.58 4.88 -1.74
N ALA A 94 6.38 4.32 -0.55
CA ALA A 94 7.31 3.37 0.04
C ALA A 94 7.43 2.07 -0.79
N ILE A 95 6.32 1.53 -1.32
CA ILE A 95 6.36 0.36 -2.23
C ILE A 95 7.23 0.68 -3.45
N ALA A 96 7.00 1.83 -4.10
CA ALA A 96 7.76 2.21 -5.28
C ALA A 96 9.27 2.39 -5.00
N GLN A 97 9.62 2.97 -3.84
CA GLN A 97 11.00 3.20 -3.46
C GLN A 97 11.72 1.91 -3.01
N VAL A 98 11.05 1.08 -2.20
CA VAL A 98 11.66 -0.07 -1.54
C VAL A 98 11.59 -1.34 -2.40
N PHE A 99 10.47 -1.53 -3.11
CA PHE A 99 10.20 -2.69 -3.98
C PHE A 99 10.19 -2.32 -5.47
N GLY A 100 10.87 -1.23 -5.86
CA GLY A 100 10.84 -0.72 -7.24
C GLY A 100 11.26 -1.72 -8.33
N SER A 101 12.18 -2.65 -8.04
CA SER A 101 12.55 -3.72 -8.98
C SER A 101 11.41 -4.72 -9.19
N ALA A 102 10.80 -5.18 -8.09
CA ALA A 102 9.66 -6.10 -8.11
C ALA A 102 8.41 -5.45 -8.74
N LEU A 103 8.14 -4.19 -8.42
CA LEU A 103 7.10 -3.38 -9.07
C LEU A 103 7.35 -3.18 -10.57
N GLY A 104 8.62 -3.26 -10.99
CA GLY A 104 9.02 -3.28 -12.40
C GLY A 104 8.96 -4.67 -13.05
N GLY A 105 8.57 -5.73 -12.34
CA GLY A 105 8.53 -7.10 -12.87
C GLY A 105 9.90 -7.75 -12.99
N ARG A 106 10.91 -7.25 -12.26
CA ARG A 106 12.29 -7.72 -12.41
C ARG A 106 12.75 -8.47 -11.17
N SER A 107 13.18 -9.71 -11.36
CA SER A 107 13.98 -10.48 -10.41
C SER A 107 15.21 -11.02 -11.13
N LYS A 108 16.41 -10.64 -10.66
CA LYS A 108 17.67 -11.04 -11.32
C LYS A 108 17.93 -12.53 -11.19
N GLU A 109 17.62 -13.09 -10.02
CA GLU A 109 17.95 -14.48 -9.65
C GLU A 109 16.79 -15.45 -9.89
N ARG A 110 15.58 -14.92 -10.11
CA ARG A 110 14.35 -15.69 -10.40
C ARG A 110 13.51 -15.03 -11.51
N PRO A 111 14.04 -14.88 -12.74
CA PRO A 111 13.32 -14.19 -13.81
C PRO A 111 12.06 -14.91 -14.25
N GLU A 112 12.08 -16.25 -14.32
CA GLU A 112 10.92 -17.06 -14.71
C GLU A 112 9.77 -16.92 -13.69
N LEU A 113 10.09 -17.05 -12.40
CA LEU A 113 9.13 -16.88 -11.31
C LEU A 113 8.53 -15.46 -11.25
N ALA A 114 9.28 -14.43 -11.67
CA ALA A 114 8.76 -13.05 -11.69
C ALA A 114 7.61 -12.86 -12.70
N GLU A 115 7.55 -13.68 -13.75
CA GLU A 115 6.48 -13.69 -14.75
C GLU A 115 5.36 -14.69 -14.40
N GLU A 116 5.52 -15.51 -13.36
CA GLU A 116 4.55 -16.53 -12.98
C GLU A 116 3.53 -16.00 -11.93
N PRO A 117 2.23 -16.25 -12.13
CA PRO A 117 1.24 -16.06 -11.07
C PRO A 117 1.38 -17.11 -9.97
N ILE A 118 1.68 -16.66 -8.75
CA ILE A 118 1.83 -17.48 -7.55
C ILE A 118 0.80 -17.12 -6.47
N ASP A 119 0.57 -18.02 -5.52
CA ASP A 119 -0.36 -17.77 -4.42
C ASP A 119 0.23 -16.73 -3.47
N LEU A 120 -0.46 -15.59 -3.36
CA LEU A 120 -0.06 -14.44 -2.55
C LEU A 120 -1.18 -14.05 -1.59
N VAL A 121 -0.78 -13.71 -0.37
CA VAL A 121 -1.63 -13.08 0.64
C VAL A 121 -1.01 -11.76 1.04
N ALA A 122 -1.72 -10.65 0.84
CA ALA A 122 -1.30 -9.34 1.31
C ALA A 122 -2.19 -8.87 2.46
N GLU A 123 -1.60 -8.47 3.59
CA GLU A 123 -2.36 -7.93 4.73
C GLU A 123 -1.96 -6.48 5.03
N ILE A 124 -2.95 -5.64 5.28
CA ILE A 124 -2.82 -4.20 5.50
C ILE A 124 -3.59 -3.85 6.78
N SER A 125 -2.87 -3.50 7.84
CA SER A 125 -3.49 -3.42 9.18
C SER A 125 -4.42 -2.22 9.43
N ALA A 126 -4.24 -1.12 8.71
CA ALA A 126 -5.08 0.08 8.89
C ALA A 126 -5.22 0.85 7.57
N LEU A 127 -6.08 0.35 6.70
CA LEU A 127 -6.44 0.94 5.42
C LEU A 127 -7.63 1.89 5.59
N PRO A 128 -7.46 3.20 5.35
CA PRO A 128 -8.58 4.13 5.30
C PRO A 128 -9.40 3.83 4.04
N CYS A 129 -10.68 3.49 4.22
CA CYS A 129 -11.62 3.23 3.12
C CYS A 129 -12.77 4.23 3.22
N ARG A 130 -12.57 5.45 2.71
CA ARG A 130 -13.59 6.51 2.76
C ARG A 130 -14.81 6.21 1.88
N GLY A 131 -14.69 5.27 0.93
CA GLY A 131 -15.80 4.73 0.15
C GLY A 131 -16.51 3.52 0.78
N GLY A 132 -16.09 3.08 1.97
CA GLY A 132 -16.60 1.88 2.64
C GLY A 132 -16.08 0.56 2.05
N GLU A 133 -16.45 -0.56 2.69
CA GLU A 133 -16.02 -1.90 2.30
C GLU A 133 -16.50 -2.29 0.89
N GLY A 134 -17.73 -1.93 0.50
CA GLY A 134 -18.24 -2.24 -0.83
C GLY A 134 -17.38 -1.64 -1.94
N PHE A 135 -16.84 -0.44 -1.73
CA PHE A 135 -15.90 0.17 -2.67
C PHE A 135 -14.54 -0.53 -2.68
N LEU A 136 -14.03 -0.94 -1.51
CA LEU A 136 -12.82 -1.77 -1.42
C LEU A 136 -12.94 -3.05 -2.26
N ARG A 137 -14.06 -3.77 -2.12
CA ARG A 137 -14.37 -4.98 -2.88
C ARG A 137 -14.41 -4.71 -4.38
N ASN A 138 -15.12 -3.66 -4.80
CA ASN A 138 -15.19 -3.23 -6.20
C ASN A 138 -13.82 -2.92 -6.83
N LEU A 139 -12.82 -2.54 -6.03
CA LEU A 139 -11.47 -2.27 -6.54
C LEU A 139 -10.57 -3.51 -6.65
N PHE A 140 -10.75 -4.51 -5.78
CA PHE A 140 -9.84 -5.66 -5.73
C PHE A 140 -10.46 -6.96 -6.26
N GLU A 141 -11.76 -7.21 -6.05
CA GLU A 141 -12.39 -8.46 -6.51
C GLU A 141 -12.32 -8.63 -8.05
N PRO A 142 -12.53 -7.58 -8.89
CA PRO A 142 -12.36 -7.71 -10.34
C PRO A 142 -10.94 -8.04 -10.80
N LEU A 143 -9.93 -7.83 -9.95
CA LEU A 143 -8.53 -8.19 -10.21
C LEU A 143 -8.22 -9.64 -9.84
N GLY A 144 -9.20 -10.40 -9.35
CA GLY A 144 -9.05 -11.80 -8.96
C GLY A 144 -8.59 -12.00 -7.52
N TYR A 145 -8.87 -11.05 -6.63
CA TYR A 145 -8.63 -11.22 -5.19
C TYR A 145 -9.89 -11.65 -4.46
N GLU A 146 -9.72 -12.58 -3.53
CA GLU A 146 -10.62 -12.70 -2.38
C GLU A 146 -10.28 -11.58 -1.39
N VAL A 147 -11.30 -10.84 -0.96
CA VAL A 147 -11.17 -9.69 -0.06
C VAL A 147 -11.81 -10.00 1.27
N GLU A 148 -11.00 -10.04 2.31
CA GLU A 148 -11.45 -10.02 3.71
C GLU A 148 -11.18 -8.63 4.28
N ALA A 149 -12.21 -7.97 4.80
CA ALA A 149 -12.09 -6.64 5.40
C ALA A 149 -12.77 -6.64 6.76
N THR A 150 -12.01 -6.31 7.80
CA THR A 150 -12.54 -6.15 9.16
C THR A 150 -12.45 -4.69 9.54
N ARG A 151 -13.60 -4.08 9.80
CA ARG A 151 -13.67 -2.68 10.22
C ARG A 151 -13.14 -2.53 11.64
N VAL A 152 -12.28 -1.53 11.85
CA VAL A 152 -11.72 -1.23 13.17
C VAL A 152 -12.66 -0.28 13.92
N PRO A 153 -13.15 -0.62 15.13
CA PRO A 153 -13.96 0.27 15.94
C PRO A 153 -13.23 1.58 16.23
N MET A 154 -13.91 2.72 16.19
CA MET A 154 -13.30 4.02 16.46
C MET A 154 -12.75 4.10 17.89
N ALA A 155 -13.52 3.58 18.84
CA ALA A 155 -13.06 3.36 20.21
C ALA A 155 -13.85 2.19 20.82
N PRO A 156 -13.21 1.04 21.12
CA PRO A 156 -13.92 -0.13 21.68
C PRO A 156 -14.66 0.17 23.00
N ASN A 157 -14.16 1.15 23.77
CA ASN A 157 -14.75 1.55 25.04
C ASN A 157 -15.87 2.61 24.90
N PHE A 158 -16.10 3.14 23.70
CA PHE A 158 -17.14 4.15 23.41
C PHE A 158 -17.93 3.76 22.14
N PRO A 159 -18.77 2.70 22.19
CA PRO A 159 -19.52 2.21 21.03
C PRO A 159 -20.43 3.27 20.39
N GLU A 160 -20.89 4.25 21.16
CA GLU A 160 -21.74 5.35 20.71
C GLU A 160 -21.04 6.31 19.74
N TRP A 161 -19.71 6.26 19.63
CA TRP A 161 -18.95 7.02 18.62
C TRP A 161 -19.00 6.40 17.23
N GLY A 162 -19.59 5.20 17.12
CA GLY A 162 -19.79 4.49 15.86
C GLY A 162 -18.51 3.85 15.33
N GLU A 163 -18.58 3.48 14.05
CA GLU A 163 -17.53 2.71 13.39
C GLU A 163 -16.55 3.63 12.65
N GLY A 164 -15.24 3.35 12.78
CA GLY A 164 -14.19 4.11 12.10
C GLY A 164 -14.20 3.90 10.58
N SER A 165 -13.46 4.70 9.82
CA SER A 165 -13.28 4.51 8.36
C SER A 165 -12.12 3.57 8.02
N ILE A 166 -11.45 3.00 9.03
CA ILE A 166 -10.25 2.19 8.90
C ILE A 166 -10.62 0.71 8.91
N HIS A 167 -10.03 -0.05 7.99
CA HIS A 167 -10.19 -1.49 7.88
C HIS A 167 -8.83 -2.18 7.99
N SER A 168 -8.80 -3.33 8.66
CA SER A 168 -7.77 -4.34 8.43
C SER A 168 -8.19 -5.15 7.22
N VAL A 169 -7.33 -5.23 6.20
CA VAL A 169 -7.66 -5.85 4.92
C VAL A 169 -6.68 -6.97 4.62
N LYS A 170 -7.20 -8.11 4.19
CA LYS A 170 -6.45 -9.23 3.64
C LYS A 170 -6.92 -9.50 2.21
N LEU A 171 -5.96 -9.54 1.30
CA LEU A 171 -6.16 -9.84 -0.11
C LEU A 171 -5.48 -11.18 -0.41
N THR A 172 -6.25 -12.16 -0.82
CA THR A 172 -5.76 -13.49 -1.20
C THR A 172 -5.96 -13.71 -2.69
N GLY A 173 -4.95 -14.17 -3.42
CA GLY A 173 -5.12 -14.51 -4.83
C GLY A 173 -3.87 -15.03 -5.49
N ARG A 174 -4.05 -15.68 -6.64
CA ARG A 174 -2.94 -16.17 -7.48
C ARG A 174 -2.54 -15.07 -8.48
N GLN A 175 -1.41 -14.42 -8.23
CA GLN A 175 -1.01 -13.20 -8.93
C GLN A 175 0.50 -13.17 -9.17
N ARG A 176 0.96 -12.45 -10.19
CA ARG A 176 2.38 -12.07 -10.25
C ARG A 176 2.66 -11.07 -9.13
N LEU A 177 3.85 -11.14 -8.52
CA LEU A 177 4.22 -10.18 -7.48
C LEU A 177 4.18 -8.73 -7.99
N GLN A 178 4.57 -8.51 -9.24
CA GLN A 178 4.49 -7.20 -9.88
C GLN A 178 3.06 -6.65 -9.89
N ASP A 179 2.09 -7.49 -10.25
CA ASP A 179 0.69 -7.09 -10.39
C ASP A 179 0.12 -6.76 -9.01
N LEU A 180 0.36 -7.59 -7.98
CA LEU A 180 0.01 -7.26 -6.59
C LEU A 180 0.57 -5.91 -6.14
N LEU A 181 1.87 -5.68 -6.35
CA LEU A 181 2.50 -4.41 -5.96
C LEU A 181 1.93 -3.23 -6.75
N SER A 182 1.61 -3.41 -8.03
CA SER A 182 0.98 -2.39 -8.87
C SER A 182 -0.45 -2.06 -8.41
N HIS A 183 -1.26 -3.09 -8.13
CA HIS A 183 -2.61 -2.95 -7.61
C HIS A 183 -2.59 -2.15 -6.29
N LEU A 184 -1.73 -2.53 -5.34
CA LEU A 184 -1.58 -1.79 -4.09
C LEU A 184 -1.08 -0.35 -4.32
N TYR A 185 -0.07 -0.18 -5.17
CA TYR A 185 0.50 1.13 -5.46
C TYR A 185 -0.55 2.12 -5.98
N VAL A 186 -1.44 1.65 -6.87
CA VAL A 186 -2.50 2.47 -7.48
C VAL A 186 -3.76 2.54 -6.62
N LEU A 187 -4.17 1.50 -5.89
CA LEU A 187 -5.49 1.49 -5.25
C LEU A 187 -5.50 2.04 -3.82
N LEU A 188 -4.37 2.00 -3.09
CA LEU A 188 -4.33 2.55 -1.73
C LEU A 188 -4.65 4.07 -1.68
N PRO A 189 -4.13 4.93 -2.57
CA PRO A 189 -4.48 6.35 -2.58
C PRO A 189 -5.95 6.61 -2.97
N VAL A 190 -6.55 5.74 -3.79
CA VAL A 190 -7.95 5.83 -4.24
C VAL A 190 -8.89 5.60 -3.06
N LEU A 191 -8.55 4.64 -2.19
CA LEU A 191 -9.32 4.29 -1.00
C LEU A 191 -9.25 5.37 0.08
N ASP A 192 -8.07 5.93 0.29
CA ASP A 192 -7.84 7.01 1.24
C ASP A 192 -8.58 8.29 0.83
N ASN A 193 -8.61 8.61 -0.48
CA ASN A 193 -9.32 9.77 -1.04
C ASN A 193 -8.98 11.09 -0.30
N ASP A 194 -7.72 11.20 0.15
CA ASP A 194 -7.14 12.34 0.85
C ASP A 194 -5.62 12.30 0.68
N LYS A 195 -5.12 13.10 -0.26
CA LYS A 195 -3.70 13.10 -0.62
C LYS A 195 -2.98 14.23 0.11
N HIS A 196 -1.92 13.87 0.82
CA HIS A 196 -1.17 14.79 1.68
C HIS A 196 0.07 15.40 1.00
N TYR A 197 0.35 14.95 -0.23
CA TYR A 197 1.29 15.55 -1.16
C TYR A 197 0.56 15.99 -2.43
N TRP A 198 0.95 17.15 -2.95
CA TRP A 198 0.53 17.58 -4.27
C TRP A 198 1.09 16.60 -5.29
N VAL A 199 0.21 15.81 -5.92
CA VAL A 199 0.56 15.02 -7.09
C VAL A 199 0.68 16.02 -8.24
N GLY A 200 1.90 16.38 -8.62
CA GLY A 200 2.13 17.07 -9.90
C GLY A 200 1.63 16.19 -11.05
N LYS A 201 1.30 16.76 -12.21
CA LYS A 201 0.87 15.98 -13.40
C LYS A 201 1.85 14.82 -13.71
N ASP A 202 3.14 15.04 -13.51
CA ASP A 202 4.20 14.03 -13.71
C ASP A 202 4.09 12.83 -12.76
N GLU A 203 3.57 13.02 -11.54
CA GLU A 203 3.40 11.95 -10.57
C GLU A 203 2.12 11.14 -10.84
N LEU A 204 1.09 11.79 -11.40
CA LEU A 204 -0.09 11.11 -11.93
C LEU A 204 0.27 10.23 -13.14
N GLU A 205 1.05 10.75 -14.09
CA GLU A 205 1.50 9.99 -15.26
C GLU A 205 2.36 8.79 -14.85
N LYS A 206 3.30 8.98 -13.92
CA LYS A 206 4.07 7.87 -13.34
C LYS A 206 3.15 6.83 -12.71
N LEU A 207 2.08 7.25 -12.06
CA LEU A 207 1.16 6.34 -11.40
C LEU A 207 0.31 5.55 -12.39
N LEU A 208 -0.24 6.21 -13.40
CA LEU A 208 -0.98 5.57 -14.48
C LEU A 208 -0.10 4.59 -15.26
N SER A 209 1.19 4.90 -15.46
CA SER A 209 2.13 3.98 -16.12
C SER A 209 2.27 2.63 -15.40
N LYS A 210 2.08 2.60 -14.07
CA LYS A 210 2.09 1.35 -13.30
C LYS A 210 0.79 0.56 -13.44
N GLY A 211 -0.32 1.25 -13.73
CA GLY A 211 -1.64 0.65 -13.96
C GLY A 211 -1.89 0.18 -15.39
N GLU A 212 -1.09 0.56 -16.39
CA GLU A 212 -1.37 0.35 -17.83
C GLU A 212 -1.79 -1.09 -18.20
N ARG A 213 -1.22 -2.10 -17.54
CA ARG A 213 -1.49 -3.52 -17.82
C ARG A 213 -2.91 -3.96 -17.45
N TRP A 214 -3.54 -3.34 -16.45
CA TRP A 214 -4.81 -3.82 -15.88
C TRP A 214 -5.88 -2.72 -15.79
N LEU A 215 -5.48 -1.47 -15.54
CA LEU A 215 -6.38 -0.35 -15.26
C LEU A 215 -7.31 -0.06 -16.46
N ASN A 216 -6.83 -0.27 -17.68
CA ASN A 216 -7.65 -0.09 -18.89
C ASN A 216 -8.81 -1.07 -19.00
N GLN A 217 -8.70 -2.24 -18.37
CA GLN A 217 -9.72 -3.30 -18.38
C GLN A 217 -10.54 -3.31 -17.09
N HIS A 218 -10.19 -2.46 -16.11
CA HIS A 218 -10.86 -2.45 -14.81
C HIS A 218 -12.26 -1.83 -14.91
N PRO A 219 -13.32 -2.48 -14.40
CA PRO A 219 -14.69 -1.98 -14.53
C PRO A 219 -14.91 -0.63 -13.83
N PHE A 220 -14.15 -0.35 -12.76
CA PHE A 220 -14.20 0.91 -12.02
C PHE A 220 -13.10 1.91 -12.44
N LYS A 221 -12.54 1.80 -13.66
CA LYS A 221 -11.47 2.69 -14.15
C LYS A 221 -11.80 4.16 -13.99
N GLU A 222 -13.01 4.58 -14.39
CA GLU A 222 -13.41 6.00 -14.33
C GLU A 222 -13.42 6.52 -12.89
N GLU A 223 -13.93 5.74 -11.93
CA GLU A 223 -13.93 6.13 -10.53
C GLU A 223 -12.50 6.20 -9.95
N ILE A 224 -11.65 5.24 -10.30
CA ILE A 224 -10.23 5.24 -9.93
C ILE A 224 -9.57 6.54 -10.41
N VAL A 225 -9.69 6.86 -11.70
CA VAL A 225 -9.10 8.06 -12.30
C VAL A 225 -9.67 9.33 -11.69
N ASN A 226 -10.99 9.40 -11.48
CA ASN A 226 -11.65 10.58 -10.90
C ASN A 226 -11.17 10.86 -9.46
N ARG A 227 -11.07 9.84 -8.61
CA ARG A 227 -10.52 9.99 -7.25
C ARG A 227 -9.04 10.36 -7.27
N TYR A 228 -8.32 9.97 -8.32
CA TYR A 228 -6.96 10.44 -8.56
C TYR A 228 -6.87 11.89 -9.00
N LEU A 229 -7.86 12.44 -9.70
CA LEU A 229 -7.81 13.83 -10.19
C LEU A 229 -8.38 14.84 -9.19
N LYS A 230 -9.15 14.38 -8.19
CA LYS A 230 -9.88 15.24 -7.24
C LYS A 230 -8.95 15.99 -6.25
N HIS A 231 -7.68 15.60 -6.16
CA HIS A 231 -6.65 16.14 -5.26
C HIS A 231 -5.26 16.00 -5.88
#